data_AF-A0A925VTT3-F1
#
_entry.id   AF-A0A925VTT3-F1
#
_cell.length_a   1.000
_cell.length_b   1.000
_cell.length_c   1.000
_cell.angle_alpha   90.00
_cell.angle_beta   90.00
_cell.angle_gamma   90.00
#
_symmetry.space_group_name_H-M   'P 1'
#
loop_
_entity.id
_entity.type
_entity.pdbx_description
1 polymer ?
#
loop_
_entity_poly.entity_id
_entity_poly.type
_entity_poly.pdbx_seq_one_letter_code
_entity_poly.pdbx_strand_id
1 'polypeptide(L)'
;MRLCTQLATALLLAALTLRAAAQTPADPASYNNAIVNEQIDLLKKNLRYISKAAHSENDRKIEARRLEVVEQNKIAVAKLQRMAAFKGNTELRATALTAFKTMLEVYSADYKQVNALAATRTESFEAMQRYFDAQEVAGRKLAVADDSVNAAQKRFAKQFGMSIETSKESAKLAEYTRQVSAVNHYQHLVFLPYFRVQKSSARLTDALNAQDATAFEAARVTLAAEAETSAAELAAVPGFQGKDVAYRNAARDFANLYVVMC
;
A
#
# COMPACT_ATOMS: atom_id res chain seq x y z
N MET A 1 36.83 -44.35 44.46
CA MET A 1 37.16 -44.08 43.04
C MET A 1 35.93 -43.78 42.14
N ARG A 2 34.71 -43.56 42.67
CA ARG A 2 33.52 -43.22 41.86
C ARG A 2 33.09 -41.74 41.90
N LEU A 3 33.72 -40.92 42.74
CA LEU A 3 33.45 -39.48 42.81
C LEU A 3 34.30 -38.65 41.82
N CYS A 4 35.56 -39.02 41.56
CA CYS A 4 36.40 -38.30 40.59
C CYS A 4 35.94 -38.46 39.14
N THR A 5 35.29 -39.58 38.80
CA THR A 5 34.76 -39.81 37.45
C THR A 5 33.45 -39.07 37.17
N GLN A 6 32.71 -38.62 38.21
CA GLN A 6 31.49 -37.82 38.02
C GLN A 6 31.76 -36.31 37.97
N LEU A 7 32.85 -35.83 38.59
CA LEU A 7 33.30 -34.44 38.49
C LEU A 7 33.91 -34.11 37.11
N ALA A 8 34.54 -35.09 36.45
CA ALA A 8 35.10 -34.92 35.10
C ALA A 8 34.02 -34.80 34.01
N THR A 9 32.89 -35.50 34.15
CA THR A 9 31.76 -35.42 33.19
C THR A 9 30.92 -34.16 33.36
N ALA A 10 30.86 -33.58 34.56
CA ALA A 10 30.16 -32.32 34.81
C ALA A 10 30.94 -31.10 34.25
N LEU A 11 32.28 -31.13 34.27
CA LEU A 11 33.08 -30.05 33.68
C LEU A 11 33.12 -30.08 32.14
N LEU A 12 32.96 -31.25 31.51
CA LEU A 12 32.93 -31.35 30.05
C LEU A 12 31.60 -30.86 29.44
N LEU A 13 30.50 -30.88 30.18
CA LEU A 13 29.20 -30.34 29.71
C LEU A 13 29.08 -28.81 29.88
N ALA A 14 29.92 -28.17 30.70
CA ALA A 14 29.88 -26.72 30.91
C ALA A 14 30.60 -25.93 29.79
N ALA A 15 31.46 -26.58 28.99
CA ALA A 15 32.27 -25.93 27.96
C ALA A 15 31.59 -25.82 26.58
N LEU A 16 30.39 -26.40 26.39
CA LEU A 16 29.65 -26.34 25.12
C LEU A 16 28.62 -25.20 25.04
N THR A 17 28.63 -24.24 25.97
CA THR A 17 27.92 -22.96 25.80
C THR A 17 28.71 -21.99 24.91
N LEU A 18 29.33 -22.54 23.86
CA LEU A 18 29.84 -21.76 22.73
C LEU A 18 28.66 -20.97 22.18
N ARG A 19 28.77 -19.65 22.35
CA ARG A 19 27.88 -18.62 21.84
C ARG A 19 27.38 -19.06 20.46
N ALA A 20 26.09 -19.35 20.38
CA ALA A 20 25.35 -19.30 19.12
C ALA A 20 25.34 -17.83 18.67
N ALA A 21 26.49 -17.33 18.22
CA ALA A 21 26.54 -16.13 17.43
C ALA A 21 25.76 -16.48 16.15
N ALA A 22 24.56 -15.92 16.02
CA ALA A 22 23.85 -15.92 14.75
C ALA A 22 24.87 -15.55 13.67
N GLN A 23 25.10 -16.47 12.73
CA GLN A 23 26.10 -16.28 11.69
C GLN A 23 25.68 -15.07 10.88
N THR A 24 26.37 -13.95 11.11
CA THR A 24 26.20 -12.77 10.27
C THR A 24 26.79 -13.15 8.92
N PRO A 25 26.07 -12.95 7.80
CA PRO A 25 26.63 -13.17 6.49
C PRO A 25 28.01 -12.53 6.37
N ALA A 26 28.98 -13.27 5.84
CA ALA A 26 30.37 -12.83 5.81
C ALA A 26 30.59 -11.63 4.87
N ASP A 27 29.79 -11.54 3.81
CA ASP A 27 29.85 -10.50 2.80
C ASP A 27 28.65 -9.52 2.87
N PRO A 28 28.85 -8.25 2.47
CA PRO A 28 27.80 -7.24 2.55
C PRO A 28 26.61 -7.51 1.63
N ALA A 29 26.82 -8.17 0.48
CA ALA A 29 25.75 -8.46 -0.47
C ALA A 29 24.75 -9.46 0.13
N SER A 30 25.23 -10.54 0.74
CA SER A 30 24.39 -11.51 1.43
C SER A 30 23.62 -10.88 2.60
N TYR A 31 24.24 -9.96 3.34
CA TYR A 31 23.56 -9.21 4.41
C TYR A 31 22.41 -8.34 3.87
N ASN A 32 22.67 -7.58 2.81
CA ASN A 32 21.67 -6.76 2.14
C ASN A 32 20.55 -7.64 1.56
N ASN A 33 20.90 -8.74 0.89
CA ASN A 33 19.94 -9.63 0.24
C ASN A 33 19.00 -10.31 1.24
N ALA A 34 19.46 -10.61 2.45
CA ALA A 34 18.58 -11.11 3.50
C ALA A 34 17.45 -10.13 3.84
N ILE A 35 17.69 -8.81 3.77
CA ILE A 35 16.66 -7.77 3.98
C ILE A 35 15.80 -7.60 2.72
N VAL A 36 16.43 -7.53 1.55
CA VAL A 36 15.74 -7.38 0.26
C VAL A 36 14.75 -8.54 0.03
N ASN A 37 15.12 -9.76 0.38
CA ASN A 37 14.26 -10.94 0.22
C ASN A 37 12.97 -10.82 1.04
N GLU A 38 13.03 -10.29 2.26
CA GLU A 38 11.81 -10.04 3.05
C GLU A 38 10.92 -8.98 2.38
N GLN A 39 11.51 -7.97 1.73
CA GLN A 39 10.77 -6.95 1.00
C GLN A 39 10.08 -7.55 -0.24
N ILE A 40 10.79 -8.40 -1.00
CA ILE A 40 10.25 -9.11 -2.16
C ILE A 40 9.06 -9.98 -1.75
N ASP A 41 9.19 -10.77 -0.69
CA ASP A 41 8.12 -11.65 -0.22
C ASP A 41 6.89 -10.85 0.22
N LEU A 42 7.11 -9.75 0.94
CA LEU A 42 6.04 -8.84 1.34
C LEU A 42 5.34 -8.23 0.12
N LEU A 43 6.09 -7.71 -0.85
CA LEU A 43 5.56 -7.11 -2.08
C LEU A 43 4.72 -8.12 -2.88
N LYS A 44 5.18 -9.37 -3.01
CA LYS A 44 4.42 -10.43 -3.67
C LYS A 44 3.06 -10.65 -3.01
N LYS A 45 2.99 -10.67 -1.67
CA LYS A 45 1.71 -10.79 -0.94
C LYS A 45 0.85 -9.55 -1.12
N ASN A 46 1.46 -8.37 -1.05
CA ASN A 46 0.76 -7.10 -1.22
C ASN A 46 0.11 -6.99 -2.60
N LEU A 47 0.81 -7.36 -3.68
CA LEU A 47 0.23 -7.37 -5.03
C LEU A 47 -0.97 -8.31 -5.15
N ARG A 48 -0.96 -9.46 -4.46
CA ARG A 48 -2.14 -10.34 -4.40
C ARG A 48 -3.30 -9.70 -3.63
N TYR A 49 -3.01 -8.98 -2.55
CA TYR A 49 -4.02 -8.22 -1.81
C TYR A 49 -4.63 -7.13 -2.68
N ILE A 50 -3.81 -6.27 -3.29
CA ILE A 50 -4.27 -5.19 -4.17
C ILE A 50 -5.08 -5.76 -5.34
N SER A 51 -4.57 -6.79 -6.02
CA SER A 51 -5.30 -7.46 -7.09
C SER A 51 -6.65 -8.00 -6.63
N LYS A 52 -6.72 -8.62 -5.44
CA LYS A 52 -7.98 -9.14 -4.90
C LYS A 52 -8.96 -8.02 -4.55
N ALA A 53 -8.48 -6.94 -3.92
CA ALA A 53 -9.28 -5.77 -3.55
C ALA A 53 -9.85 -5.05 -4.78
N ALA A 54 -9.11 -5.01 -5.88
CA ALA A 54 -9.54 -4.36 -7.11
C ALA A 54 -10.61 -5.16 -7.90
N HIS A 55 -10.68 -6.49 -7.74
CA HIS A 55 -11.50 -7.36 -8.60
C HIS A 55 -12.54 -8.20 -7.84
N SER A 56 -12.76 -7.96 -6.55
CA SER A 56 -13.67 -8.79 -5.75
C SER A 56 -14.45 -7.97 -4.75
N GLU A 57 -15.73 -8.28 -4.63
CA GLU A 57 -16.63 -7.75 -3.59
C GLU A 57 -16.69 -8.68 -2.36
N ASN A 58 -15.88 -9.74 -2.33
CA ASN A 58 -15.88 -10.68 -1.23
C ASN A 58 -14.94 -10.20 -0.11
N ASP A 59 -15.47 -9.43 0.82
CA ASP A 59 -14.73 -8.83 1.93
C ASP A 59 -13.91 -9.84 2.72
N ARG A 60 -14.46 -11.03 2.97
CA ARG A 60 -13.73 -12.10 3.69
C ARG A 60 -12.47 -12.53 2.93
N LYS A 61 -12.55 -12.66 1.60
CA LYS A 61 -11.39 -13.02 0.76
C LYS A 61 -10.39 -11.87 0.66
N ILE A 62 -10.85 -10.63 0.59
CA ILE A 62 -9.98 -9.44 0.58
C ILE A 62 -9.22 -9.36 1.90
N GLU A 63 -9.92 -9.49 3.03
CA GLU A 63 -9.37 -9.45 4.37
C GLU A 63 -8.38 -10.59 4.61
N ALA A 64 -8.67 -11.80 4.13
CA ALA A 64 -7.72 -12.91 4.19
C ALA A 64 -6.39 -12.57 3.49
N ARG A 65 -6.43 -11.90 2.32
CA ARG A 65 -5.21 -11.46 1.63
C ARG A 65 -4.48 -10.35 2.39
N ARG A 66 -5.18 -9.41 3.02
CA ARG A 66 -4.57 -8.40 3.90
C ARG A 66 -3.84 -9.07 5.07
N LEU A 67 -4.47 -10.06 5.71
CA LEU A 67 -3.87 -10.82 6.82
C LEU A 67 -2.63 -11.60 6.39
N GLU A 68 -2.58 -12.12 5.15
CA GLU A 68 -1.36 -12.72 4.62
C GLU A 68 -0.19 -11.73 4.57
N VAL A 69 -0.46 -10.47 4.19
CA VAL A 69 0.55 -9.38 4.16
C VAL A 69 1.01 -9.06 5.59
N VAL A 70 0.07 -8.89 6.52
CA VAL A 70 0.37 -8.66 7.94
C VAL A 70 1.25 -9.77 8.51
N GLU A 71 0.92 -11.03 8.22
CA GLU A 71 1.68 -12.18 8.73
C GLU A 71 3.09 -12.24 8.12
N GLN A 72 3.24 -11.98 6.82
CA GLN A 72 4.57 -11.85 6.22
C GLN A 72 5.39 -10.75 6.87
N ASN A 73 4.76 -9.62 7.17
CA ASN A 73 5.43 -8.49 7.77
C ASN A 73 5.90 -8.80 9.20
N LYS A 74 5.09 -9.50 10.00
CA LYS A 74 5.51 -10.02 11.32
C LYS A 74 6.70 -10.95 11.22
N ILE A 75 6.72 -11.86 10.23
CA ILE A 75 7.85 -12.74 9.96
C ILE A 75 9.11 -11.92 9.65
N ALA A 76 9.01 -10.93 8.76
CA ALA A 76 10.11 -10.04 8.42
C ALA A 76 10.64 -9.28 9.65
N VAL A 77 9.76 -8.64 10.43
CA VAL A 77 10.12 -7.95 11.68
C VAL A 77 10.87 -8.88 12.63
N ALA A 78 10.38 -10.11 12.85
CA ALA A 78 11.02 -11.06 13.74
C ALA A 78 12.41 -11.50 13.24
N LYS A 79 12.58 -11.69 11.93
CA LYS A 79 13.89 -12.01 11.33
C LYS A 79 14.86 -10.83 11.47
N LEU A 80 14.43 -9.61 11.14
CA LEU A 80 15.26 -8.42 11.24
C LEU A 80 15.66 -8.09 12.68
N GLN A 81 14.80 -8.36 13.67
CA GLN A 81 15.13 -8.23 15.09
C GLN A 81 16.25 -9.18 15.53
N ARG A 82 16.28 -10.39 14.99
CA ARG A 82 17.28 -11.42 15.31
C ARG A 82 18.56 -11.28 14.48
N MET A 83 18.51 -10.51 13.40
CA MET A 83 19.65 -10.27 12.53
C MET A 83 20.75 -9.53 13.30
N ALA A 84 21.97 -10.05 13.30
CA ALA A 84 23.11 -9.41 13.96
C ALA A 84 23.57 -8.14 13.22
N ALA A 85 24.41 -7.34 13.87
CA ALA A 85 25.05 -6.18 13.24
C ALA A 85 26.07 -6.65 12.19
N PHE A 86 26.10 -6.02 11.01
CA PHE A 86 27.11 -6.33 10.01
C PHE A 86 28.42 -5.62 10.34
N LYS A 87 29.45 -6.37 10.74
CA LYS A 87 30.76 -5.80 11.16
C LYS A 87 30.61 -4.66 12.20
N GLY A 88 29.67 -4.82 13.13
CA GLY A 88 29.35 -3.82 14.15
C GLY A 88 28.41 -2.70 13.69
N ASN A 89 28.13 -2.56 12.38
CA ASN A 89 27.17 -1.60 11.85
C ASN A 89 25.74 -2.13 11.95
N THR A 90 24.84 -1.33 12.53
CA THR A 90 23.42 -1.66 12.70
C THR A 90 22.48 -0.82 11.84
N GLU A 91 22.98 0.17 11.11
CA GLU A 91 22.18 1.23 10.48
C GLU A 91 21.16 0.67 9.48
N LEU A 92 21.60 -0.20 8.57
CA LEU A 92 20.72 -0.80 7.56
C LEU A 92 19.62 -1.63 8.21
N ARG A 93 19.98 -2.53 9.13
CA ARG A 93 19.02 -3.37 9.87
C ARG A 93 18.06 -2.53 10.70
N ALA A 94 18.55 -1.52 11.41
CA ALA A 94 17.72 -0.66 12.26
C ALA A 94 16.72 0.13 11.43
N THR A 95 17.16 0.72 10.31
CA THR A 95 16.29 1.46 9.39
C THR A 95 15.24 0.53 8.77
N ALA A 96 15.68 -0.63 8.26
CA ALA A 96 14.78 -1.63 7.71
C ALA A 96 13.76 -2.11 8.76
N LEU A 97 14.20 -2.41 9.98
CA LEU A 97 13.31 -2.86 11.05
C LEU A 97 12.24 -1.80 11.38
N THR A 98 12.61 -0.53 11.44
CA THR A 98 11.67 0.57 11.63
C THR A 98 10.67 0.64 10.46
N ALA A 99 11.15 0.57 9.22
CA ALA A 99 10.29 0.58 8.04
C ALA A 99 9.30 -0.59 8.02
N PHE A 100 9.76 -1.83 8.27
CA PHE A 100 8.88 -3.00 8.35
C PHE A 100 7.86 -2.87 9.48
N LYS A 101 8.22 -2.32 10.65
CA LYS A 101 7.25 -2.03 11.72
C LYS A 101 6.20 -1.00 11.29
N THR A 102 6.60 0.06 10.61
CA THR A 102 5.66 1.04 10.05
C THR A 102 4.74 0.39 9.03
N MET A 103 5.27 -0.42 8.11
CA MET A 103 4.45 -1.16 7.14
C MET A 103 3.48 -2.11 7.85
N LEU A 104 3.92 -2.82 8.90
CA LEU A 104 3.08 -3.69 9.70
C LEU A 104 1.91 -2.93 10.33
N GLU A 105 2.16 -1.75 10.89
CA GLU A 105 1.13 -0.86 11.44
C GLU A 105 0.13 -0.43 10.35
N VAL A 106 0.63 0.06 9.21
CA VAL A 106 -0.19 0.50 8.08
C VAL A 106 -1.09 -0.63 7.58
N TYR A 107 -0.55 -1.84 7.39
CA TYR A 107 -1.37 -2.97 6.96
C TYR A 107 -2.34 -3.42 8.05
N SER A 108 -1.95 -3.38 9.33
CA SER A 108 -2.76 -3.89 10.45
C SER A 108 -3.89 -2.95 10.88
N ALA A 109 -3.69 -1.65 10.74
CA ALA A 109 -4.62 -0.62 11.19
C ALA A 109 -5.21 0.17 10.02
N ASP A 110 -4.37 0.89 9.26
CA ASP A 110 -4.86 1.80 8.22
C ASP A 110 -5.60 1.05 7.09
N TYR A 111 -5.02 -0.03 6.55
CA TYR A 111 -5.71 -0.83 5.52
C TYR A 111 -6.89 -1.64 6.06
N LYS A 112 -6.94 -1.92 7.37
CA LYS A 112 -8.16 -2.46 7.99
C LYS A 112 -9.27 -1.42 7.97
N GLN A 113 -8.96 -0.16 8.25
CA GLN A 113 -9.92 0.94 8.16
C GLN A 113 -10.35 1.21 6.71
N VAL A 114 -9.41 1.17 5.75
CA VAL A 114 -9.73 1.25 4.30
C VAL A 114 -10.75 0.18 3.92
N ASN A 115 -10.51 -1.08 4.30
CA ASN A 115 -11.44 -2.18 4.02
C ASN A 115 -12.82 -1.95 4.67
N ALA A 116 -12.87 -1.38 5.88
CA ALA A 116 -14.13 -1.05 6.55
C ALA A 116 -14.90 0.06 5.83
N LEU A 117 -14.20 1.11 5.37
CA LEU A 117 -14.80 2.20 4.58
C LEU A 117 -15.30 1.72 3.22
N ALA A 118 -14.73 0.64 2.68
CA ALA A 118 -15.13 0.12 1.39
C ALA A 118 -16.62 -0.27 1.37
N ALA A 119 -17.18 -0.80 2.46
CA ALA A 119 -18.57 -1.26 2.50
C ALA A 119 -19.60 -0.15 2.22
N THR A 120 -19.33 1.07 2.66
CA THR A 120 -20.24 2.22 2.53
C THR A 120 -19.75 3.26 1.53
N ARG A 121 -18.63 3.00 0.84
CA ARG A 121 -17.98 3.97 -0.06
C ARG A 121 -18.91 4.53 -1.13
N THR A 122 -19.87 3.74 -1.59
CA THR A 122 -20.80 4.12 -2.67
C THR A 122 -22.05 4.83 -2.17
N GLU A 123 -22.23 5.04 -0.86
CA GLU A 123 -23.45 5.65 -0.31
C GLU A 123 -23.57 7.13 -0.68
N SER A 124 -22.47 7.89 -0.51
CA SER A 124 -22.40 9.32 -0.82
C SER A 124 -21.05 9.72 -1.41
N PHE A 125 -20.99 10.91 -2.00
CA PHE A 125 -19.73 11.49 -2.50
C PHE A 125 -18.67 11.57 -1.40
N GLU A 126 -19.07 12.00 -0.20
CA GLU A 126 -18.19 12.13 0.97
C GLU A 126 -17.69 10.77 1.45
N ALA A 127 -18.53 9.73 1.40
CA ALA A 127 -18.11 8.37 1.73
C ALA A 127 -17.04 7.85 0.75
N MET A 128 -17.20 8.11 -0.54
CA MET A 128 -16.21 7.75 -1.57
C MET A 128 -14.90 8.53 -1.39
N GLN A 129 -14.98 9.85 -1.17
CA GLN A 129 -13.81 10.69 -0.91
C GLN A 129 -13.04 10.18 0.32
N ARG A 130 -13.73 9.91 1.43
CA ARG A 130 -13.10 9.39 2.66
C ARG A 130 -12.41 8.05 2.42
N TYR A 131 -13.00 7.19 1.62
CA TYR A 131 -12.40 5.92 1.22
C TYR A 131 -11.11 6.12 0.43
N PHE A 132 -11.12 6.96 -0.61
CA PHE A 132 -9.91 7.28 -1.39
C PHE A 132 -8.84 7.98 -0.56
N ASP A 133 -9.21 8.94 0.29
CA ASP A 133 -8.27 9.64 1.15
C ASP A 133 -7.55 8.68 2.11
N ALA A 134 -8.29 7.72 2.68
CA ALA A 134 -7.70 6.69 3.53
C ALA A 134 -6.70 5.81 2.75
N GLN A 135 -7.02 5.44 1.50
CA GLN A 135 -6.10 4.70 0.63
C GLN A 135 -4.83 5.49 0.33
N GLU A 136 -4.97 6.78 -0.02
CA GLU A 136 -3.85 7.66 -0.33
C GLU A 136 -2.94 7.90 0.88
N VAL A 137 -3.53 8.12 2.07
CA VAL A 137 -2.76 8.26 3.33
C VAL A 137 -1.98 6.99 3.64
N ALA A 138 -2.63 5.82 3.58
CA ALA A 138 -1.98 4.54 3.82
C ALA A 138 -0.85 4.29 2.81
N GLY A 139 -1.12 4.54 1.52
CA GLY A 139 -0.14 4.40 0.44
C GLY A 139 1.07 5.31 0.62
N ARG A 140 0.89 6.57 1.01
CA ARG A 140 2.00 7.50 1.29
C ARG A 140 2.87 7.03 2.45
N LYS A 141 2.28 6.50 3.52
CA LYS A 141 3.05 5.95 4.65
C LYS A 141 3.92 4.76 4.21
N LEU A 142 3.39 3.87 3.35
CA LEU A 142 4.17 2.77 2.78
C LEU A 142 5.32 3.28 1.91
N ALA A 143 5.06 4.26 1.03
CA ALA A 143 6.08 4.83 0.15
C ALA A 143 7.25 5.42 0.95
N VAL A 144 6.96 6.18 2.01
CA VAL A 144 8.00 6.74 2.91
C VAL A 144 8.81 5.63 3.59
N ALA A 145 8.15 4.56 4.03
CA ALA A 145 8.83 3.42 4.63
C ALA A 145 9.75 2.72 3.62
N ASP A 146 9.28 2.43 2.41
CA ASP A 146 10.08 1.83 1.33
C ASP A 146 11.28 2.71 0.93
N ASP A 147 11.07 4.02 0.77
CA ASP A 147 12.13 4.98 0.43
C ASP A 147 13.22 5.03 1.50
N SER A 148 12.85 4.91 2.77
CA SER A 148 13.82 4.87 3.87
C SER A 148 14.75 3.66 3.79
N VAL A 149 14.21 2.49 3.40
CA VAL A 149 15.00 1.26 3.22
C VAL A 149 15.90 1.41 2.00
N ASN A 150 15.36 1.87 0.88
CA ASN A 150 16.13 2.10 -0.35
C ASN A 150 17.30 3.05 -0.12
N ALA A 151 17.08 4.13 0.64
CA ALA A 151 18.14 5.07 1.01
C ALA A 151 19.20 4.42 1.91
N ALA A 152 18.79 3.62 2.90
CA ALA A 152 19.72 2.90 3.77
C ALA A 152 20.55 1.85 3.03
N GLN A 153 19.94 1.13 2.08
CA GLN A 153 20.65 0.16 1.23
C GLN A 153 21.73 0.85 0.40
N LYS A 154 21.42 2.01 -0.22
CA LYS A 154 22.40 2.80 -0.98
C LYS A 154 23.58 3.26 -0.10
N ARG A 155 23.31 3.71 1.13
CA ARG A 155 24.37 4.10 2.08
C ARG A 155 25.23 2.91 2.50
N PHE A 156 24.60 1.79 2.84
CA PHE A 156 25.29 0.55 3.20
C PHE A 156 26.17 0.04 2.04
N ALA A 157 25.65 0.09 0.81
CA ALA A 157 26.38 -0.28 -0.39
C ALA A 157 27.66 0.54 -0.58
N LYS A 158 27.53 1.86 -0.47
CA LYS A 158 28.68 2.79 -0.54
C LYS A 158 29.70 2.52 0.57
N GLN A 159 29.23 2.30 1.80
CA GLN A 159 30.09 2.12 2.97
C GLN A 159 30.94 0.84 2.88
N PHE A 160 30.39 -0.24 2.33
CA PHE A 160 31.06 -1.54 2.28
C PHE A 160 31.55 -1.94 0.88
N GLY A 161 31.59 -0.99 -0.06
CA GLY A 161 32.09 -1.22 -1.43
C GLY A 161 31.28 -2.27 -2.19
N MET A 162 29.97 -2.37 -1.92
CA MET A 162 29.06 -3.33 -2.53
C MET A 162 28.35 -2.68 -3.73
N SER A 163 28.27 -3.42 -4.84
CA SER A 163 27.39 -3.06 -5.95
C SER A 163 25.98 -3.61 -5.72
N ILE A 164 24.95 -2.79 -5.94
CA ILE A 164 23.56 -3.24 -5.88
C ILE A 164 23.17 -3.75 -7.27
N GLU A 165 23.04 -5.06 -7.40
CA GLU A 165 22.43 -5.68 -8.58
C GLU A 165 20.94 -5.89 -8.32
N THR A 166 20.10 -5.32 -9.18
CA THR A 166 18.65 -5.52 -9.08
C THR A 166 18.27 -6.74 -9.91
N SER A 167 17.70 -7.76 -9.26
CA SER A 167 17.18 -8.92 -9.99
C SER A 167 16.05 -8.51 -10.94
N LYS A 168 15.87 -9.26 -12.05
CA LYS A 168 14.76 -9.03 -12.97
C LYS A 168 13.40 -9.07 -12.27
N GLU A 169 13.25 -9.94 -11.27
CA GLU A 169 12.04 -10.04 -10.46
C GLU A 169 11.82 -8.78 -9.62
N SER A 170 12.86 -8.32 -8.90
CA SER A 170 12.79 -7.09 -8.08
C SER A 170 12.44 -5.87 -8.93
N ALA A 171 13.07 -5.72 -10.09
CA ALA A 171 12.79 -4.63 -11.02
C ALA A 171 11.33 -4.65 -11.49
N LYS A 172 10.80 -5.84 -11.82
CA LYS A 172 9.41 -6.02 -12.26
C LYS A 172 8.42 -5.70 -11.14
N LEU A 173 8.68 -6.16 -9.91
CA LEU A 173 7.83 -5.85 -8.76
C LEU A 173 7.80 -4.35 -8.46
N ALA A 174 8.96 -3.69 -8.48
CA ALA A 174 9.04 -2.25 -8.26
C ALA A 174 8.29 -1.45 -9.35
N GLU A 175 8.41 -1.86 -10.62
CA GLU A 175 7.63 -1.29 -11.72
C GLU A 175 6.13 -1.44 -11.48
N TYR A 176 5.66 -2.64 -11.14
CA TYR A 176 4.24 -2.87 -10.86
C TYR A 176 3.71 -2.04 -9.70
N THR A 177 4.46 -1.93 -8.59
CA THR A 177 4.05 -1.07 -7.48
C THR A 177 3.90 0.39 -7.91
N ARG A 178 4.86 0.91 -8.70
CA ARG A 178 4.78 2.28 -9.24
C ARG A 178 3.58 2.46 -10.16
N GLN A 179 3.33 1.51 -11.06
CA GLN A 179 2.20 1.56 -11.98
C GLN A 179 0.86 1.54 -11.22
N VAL A 180 0.70 0.64 -10.26
CA VAL A 180 -0.51 0.54 -9.43
C VAL A 180 -0.75 1.85 -8.68
N SER A 181 0.28 2.43 -8.06
CA SER A 181 0.14 3.70 -7.35
C SER A 181 -0.25 4.84 -8.29
N ALA A 182 0.39 4.94 -9.47
CA ALA A 182 0.08 5.98 -10.44
C ALA A 182 -1.34 5.84 -11.01
N VAL A 183 -1.78 4.62 -11.32
CA VAL A 183 -3.12 4.34 -11.84
C VAL A 183 -4.17 4.66 -10.79
N ASN A 184 -4.01 4.19 -9.55
CA ASN A 184 -4.97 4.45 -8.47
C ASN A 184 -5.12 5.95 -8.21
N HIS A 185 -4.01 6.67 -8.08
CA HIS A 185 -4.04 8.11 -7.83
C HIS A 185 -4.78 8.85 -8.95
N TYR A 186 -4.45 8.55 -10.21
CA TYR A 186 -5.13 9.16 -11.35
C TYR A 186 -6.61 8.79 -11.41
N GLN A 187 -6.93 7.53 -11.12
CA GLN A 187 -8.30 7.04 -11.10
C GLN A 187 -9.12 7.75 -10.03
N HIS A 188 -8.58 7.99 -8.83
CA HIS A 188 -9.26 8.75 -7.79
C HIS A 188 -9.58 10.18 -8.24
N LEU A 189 -8.62 10.87 -8.87
CA LEU A 189 -8.80 12.24 -9.37
C LEU A 189 -9.91 12.37 -10.43
N VAL A 190 -10.07 11.35 -11.29
CA VAL A 190 -11.08 11.37 -12.36
C VAL A 190 -12.42 10.80 -11.89
N PHE A 191 -12.39 9.70 -11.14
CA PHE A 191 -13.60 8.99 -10.74
C PHE A 191 -14.43 9.80 -9.75
N LEU A 192 -13.79 10.55 -8.86
CA LEU A 192 -14.51 11.24 -7.80
C LEU A 192 -15.43 12.37 -8.35
N PRO A 193 -14.97 13.28 -9.23
CA PRO A 193 -15.87 14.25 -9.89
C PRO A 193 -16.96 13.56 -10.72
N TYR A 194 -16.64 12.48 -11.42
CA TYR A 194 -17.63 11.67 -12.14
C TYR A 194 -18.72 11.11 -11.22
N PHE A 195 -18.31 10.55 -10.08
CA PHE A 195 -19.19 9.94 -9.09
C PHE A 195 -20.13 10.97 -8.45
N ARG A 196 -19.66 12.22 -8.27
CA ARG A 196 -20.50 13.35 -7.83
C ARG A 196 -21.71 13.52 -8.74
N VAL A 197 -21.47 13.68 -10.05
CA VAL A 197 -22.53 13.86 -11.06
C VAL A 197 -23.45 12.64 -11.11
N GLN A 198 -22.90 11.43 -11.05
CA GLN A 198 -23.69 10.21 -10.99
C GLN A 198 -24.66 10.21 -9.79
N LYS A 199 -24.20 10.64 -8.61
CA LYS A 199 -25.02 10.70 -7.39
C LYS A 199 -26.14 11.73 -7.49
N SER A 200 -25.89 12.91 -8.04
CA SER A 200 -26.95 13.90 -8.23
C SER A 200 -27.92 13.52 -9.34
N SER A 201 -27.45 12.86 -10.40
CA SER A 201 -28.34 12.30 -11.44
C SER A 201 -29.28 11.23 -10.87
N ALA A 202 -28.79 10.39 -9.96
CA ALA A 202 -29.63 9.42 -9.25
C ALA A 202 -30.73 10.12 -8.42
N ARG A 203 -30.40 11.19 -7.69
CA ARG A 203 -31.40 11.97 -6.92
C ARG A 203 -32.50 12.54 -7.81
N LEU A 204 -32.15 13.02 -9.01
CA LEU A 204 -33.13 13.50 -9.99
C LEU A 204 -34.07 12.36 -10.43
N THR A 205 -33.50 11.17 -10.67
CA THR A 205 -34.25 9.97 -11.06
C THR A 205 -35.18 9.51 -9.93
N ASP A 206 -34.71 9.54 -8.68
CA ASP A 206 -35.52 9.19 -7.51
C ASP A 206 -36.71 10.13 -7.34
N ALA A 207 -36.49 11.45 -7.48
CA ALA A 207 -37.56 12.44 -7.40
C ALA A 207 -38.58 12.29 -8.55
N LEU A 208 -38.11 11.97 -9.76
CA LEU A 208 -38.98 11.69 -10.91
C LEU A 208 -39.85 10.46 -10.65
N ASN A 209 -39.26 9.37 -10.16
CA ASN A 209 -39.99 8.14 -9.81
C ASN A 209 -41.01 8.36 -8.69
N ALA A 210 -40.68 9.24 -7.73
CA ALA A 210 -41.58 9.64 -6.65
C ALA A 210 -42.69 10.60 -7.10
N GLN A 211 -42.65 11.10 -8.35
CA GLN A 211 -43.55 12.12 -8.88
C GLN A 211 -43.58 13.40 -8.03
N ASP A 212 -42.47 13.71 -7.35
CA ASP A 212 -42.33 14.89 -6.51
C ASP A 212 -41.70 16.03 -7.31
N ALA A 213 -42.55 16.94 -7.82
CA ALA A 213 -42.11 18.07 -8.62
C ALA A 213 -41.17 19.03 -7.85
N THR A 214 -41.35 19.16 -6.54
CA THR A 214 -40.51 20.05 -5.72
C THR A 214 -39.13 19.45 -5.55
N ALA A 215 -39.07 18.16 -5.19
CA ALA A 215 -37.80 17.43 -5.09
C ALA A 215 -37.09 17.33 -6.44
N PHE A 216 -37.85 17.19 -7.53
CA PHE A 216 -37.30 17.14 -8.89
C PHE A 216 -36.58 18.43 -9.25
N GLU A 217 -37.22 19.59 -9.07
CA GLU A 217 -36.57 20.87 -9.37
C GLU A 217 -35.36 21.14 -8.48
N ALA A 218 -35.43 20.79 -7.19
CA ALA A 218 -34.29 20.90 -6.30
C ALA A 218 -33.12 20.01 -6.74
N ALA A 219 -33.41 18.76 -7.15
CA ALA A 219 -32.41 17.84 -7.67
C ALA A 219 -31.83 18.32 -9.00
N ARG A 220 -32.63 18.92 -9.89
CA ARG A 220 -32.16 19.46 -11.19
C ARG A 220 -31.16 20.58 -11.00
N VAL A 221 -31.47 21.56 -10.14
CA VAL A 221 -30.56 22.67 -9.82
C VAL A 221 -29.26 22.16 -9.19
N THR A 222 -29.36 21.18 -8.28
CA THR A 222 -28.19 20.56 -7.65
C THR A 222 -27.31 19.84 -8.68
N LEU A 223 -27.93 19.07 -9.58
CA LEU A 223 -27.23 18.35 -10.64
C LEU A 223 -26.49 19.29 -11.58
N ALA A 224 -27.11 20.40 -11.99
CA ALA A 224 -26.47 21.41 -12.83
C ALA A 224 -25.19 21.97 -12.18
N ALA A 225 -25.30 22.41 -10.92
CA ALA A 225 -24.17 22.98 -10.18
C ALA A 225 -23.04 21.97 -9.93
N GLU A 226 -23.38 20.73 -9.58
CA GLU A 226 -22.38 19.67 -9.41
C GLU A 226 -21.73 19.25 -10.72
N ALA A 227 -22.48 19.27 -11.83
CA ALA A 227 -21.97 18.99 -13.17
C ALA A 227 -20.97 20.06 -13.63
N GLU A 228 -21.27 21.35 -13.42
CA GLU A 228 -20.34 22.45 -13.72
C GLU A 228 -19.04 22.31 -12.91
N THR A 229 -19.17 22.06 -11.60
CA THR A 229 -18.02 21.87 -10.71
C THR A 229 -17.17 20.69 -11.16
N SER A 230 -17.79 19.53 -11.43
CA SER A 230 -17.08 18.35 -11.88
C SER A 230 -16.43 18.52 -13.25
N ALA A 231 -17.08 19.21 -14.19
CA ALA A 231 -16.51 19.50 -15.51
C ALA A 231 -15.25 20.39 -15.40
N ALA A 232 -15.28 21.40 -14.52
CA ALA A 232 -14.14 22.28 -14.26
C ALA A 232 -12.98 21.52 -13.61
N GLU A 233 -13.24 20.71 -12.57
CA GLU A 233 -12.24 19.87 -11.93
C GLU A 233 -11.60 18.89 -12.93
N LEU A 234 -12.42 18.20 -13.73
CA LEU A 234 -11.93 17.26 -14.74
C LEU A 234 -11.14 17.95 -15.86
N ALA A 235 -11.46 19.19 -16.22
CA ALA A 235 -10.67 19.97 -17.18
C ALA A 235 -9.27 20.30 -16.66
N ALA A 236 -9.12 20.49 -15.34
CA ALA A 236 -7.84 20.76 -14.70
C ALA A 236 -6.95 19.51 -14.53
N VAL A 237 -7.52 18.30 -14.60
CA VAL A 237 -6.76 17.05 -14.51
C VAL A 237 -5.88 16.89 -15.76
N PRO A 238 -4.55 16.80 -15.63
CA PRO A 238 -3.66 16.54 -16.77
C PRO A 238 -3.93 15.15 -17.35
N GLY A 239 -3.50 14.88 -18.59
CA GLY A 239 -3.58 13.52 -19.13
C GLY A 239 -2.77 12.53 -18.29
N PHE A 240 -3.22 11.28 -18.19
CA PHE A 240 -2.47 10.21 -17.55
C PHE A 240 -1.10 10.07 -18.22
N GLN A 241 -0.04 10.11 -17.39
CA GLN A 241 1.36 10.14 -17.86
C GLN A 241 1.63 11.22 -18.91
N GLY A 242 0.86 12.33 -18.88
CA GLY A 242 0.98 13.45 -19.81
C GLY A 242 0.46 13.20 -21.22
N LYS A 243 -0.19 12.06 -21.49
CA LYS A 243 -0.58 11.66 -22.85
C LYS A 243 -2.02 11.20 -22.97
N ASP A 244 -2.46 10.30 -22.09
CA ASP A 244 -3.78 9.67 -22.21
C ASP A 244 -4.86 10.49 -21.52
N VAL A 245 -5.77 11.03 -22.31
CA VAL A 245 -6.89 11.86 -21.87
C VAL A 245 -8.23 11.16 -21.95
N ALA A 246 -8.30 9.93 -22.48
CA ALA A 246 -9.56 9.30 -22.87
C ALA A 246 -10.50 9.10 -21.68
N TYR A 247 -9.98 8.54 -20.57
CA TYR A 247 -10.78 8.30 -19.37
C TYR A 247 -11.32 9.60 -18.75
N ARG A 248 -10.45 10.61 -18.61
CA ARG A 248 -10.82 11.94 -18.10
C ARG A 248 -11.83 12.63 -19.01
N ASN A 249 -11.62 12.60 -20.32
CA ASN A 249 -12.53 13.23 -21.28
C ASN A 249 -13.90 12.57 -21.24
N ALA A 250 -13.99 11.24 -21.18
CA ALA A 250 -15.27 10.56 -21.06
C ALA A 250 -16.04 10.99 -19.79
N ALA A 251 -15.35 11.09 -18.65
CA ALA A 251 -15.95 11.60 -17.41
C ALA A 251 -16.42 13.05 -17.55
N ARG A 252 -15.61 13.91 -18.19
CA ARG A 252 -15.92 15.32 -18.40
C ARG A 252 -17.10 15.51 -19.34
N ASP A 253 -17.12 14.76 -20.43
CA ASP A 253 -18.18 14.83 -21.44
C ASP A 253 -19.51 14.33 -20.84
N PHE A 254 -19.47 13.34 -19.94
CA PHE A 254 -20.62 12.95 -19.13
C PHE A 254 -21.12 14.09 -18.22
N ALA A 255 -20.23 14.82 -17.54
CA ALA A 255 -20.63 15.99 -16.76
C ALA A 255 -21.24 17.09 -17.65
N ASN A 256 -20.63 17.37 -18.80
CA ASN A 256 -21.09 18.39 -19.75
C ASN A 256 -22.48 18.11 -20.32
N LEU A 257 -22.91 16.84 -20.40
CA LEU A 257 -24.29 16.51 -20.77
C LEU A 257 -25.30 17.25 -19.90
N TYR A 258 -25.05 17.31 -18.59
CA TYR A 258 -25.97 17.94 -17.62
C TYR A 258 -25.78 19.44 -17.51
N VAL A 259 -24.60 19.97 -17.85
CA VAL A 259 -24.39 21.43 -17.95
C VAL A 259 -25.20 22.04 -19.08
N VAL A 260 -25.36 21.32 -20.20
CA VAL A 260 -26.12 21.81 -21.36
C VAL A 260 -27.62 21.55 -21.26
N MET A 261 -28.03 20.50 -20.53
CA MET A 261 -29.43 20.06 -20.44
C MET A 261 -30.23 20.66 -19.27
N CYS A 262 -29.57 21.14 -18.22
CA CYS A 262 -30.23 21.72 -17.05
C CYS A 262 -30.19 23.26 -17.09
#